data_AF-A0A3B8V2D1-F1
#
_entry.id   AF-A0A3B8V2D1-F1
#
_cell.length_a   1.000
_cell.length_b   1.000
_cell.length_c   1.000
_cell.angle_alpha   90.00
_cell.angle_beta   90.00
_cell.angle_gamma   90.00
#
_symmetry.space_group_name_H-M   'P 1'
#
loop_
_entity.id
_entity.type
_entity.pdbx_description
1 polymer ?
#
loop_
_entity_poly.entity_id
_entity_poly.type
_entity_poly.pdbx_seq_one_letter_code
_entity_poly.pdbx_strand_id
1 'polypeptide(L)'
;MAGPVVEIVDPDGTSVEILRVPFASEPGCREFTVDLTTHIATPGVRLRFRSGSSVAEATRIDDVRIELDPAHDACESGSPGCADPGIEACVCDFDDYCCQTEWDSICVTLATLACDADCDSIPTCGSGGPCEAGHDGPGCDDEACCTTVCLEDPFCCVSSWDDFCVARATLACGNEVPGDLDGDGVVGGADLGLLLAAWGSADTDADLDGNGTVDGSDLGLMLASWG
;
A
#
# COMPACT_ATOMS: atom_id res chain seq x y z
N MET A 1 -24.20 -35.09 -12.72
CA MET A 1 -24.72 -34.37 -13.90
C MET A 1 -23.84 -34.70 -15.09
N ALA A 2 -24.40 -34.86 -16.29
CA ALA A 2 -23.61 -35.01 -17.51
C ALA A 2 -23.12 -33.63 -17.99
N GLY A 3 -21.95 -33.58 -18.63
CA GLY A 3 -21.40 -32.37 -19.24
C GLY A 3 -19.89 -32.24 -19.08
N PRO A 4 -19.26 -31.32 -19.82
CA PRO A 4 -17.82 -31.06 -19.75
C PRO A 4 -17.36 -30.72 -18.32
N VAL A 5 -16.15 -31.15 -18.01
CA VAL A 5 -15.53 -31.01 -16.69
C VAL A 5 -14.20 -30.30 -16.85
N VAL A 6 -13.95 -29.35 -15.96
CA VAL A 6 -12.64 -28.73 -15.74
C VAL A 6 -12.07 -29.31 -14.45
N GLU A 7 -10.84 -29.80 -14.51
CA GLU A 7 -10.12 -30.35 -13.39
C GLU A 7 -8.78 -29.64 -13.22
N ILE A 8 -8.35 -29.49 -11.98
CA ILE A 8 -6.99 -29.10 -11.62
C ILE A 8 -6.20 -30.36 -11.39
N VAL A 9 -5.02 -30.45 -12.00
CA VAL A 9 -4.10 -31.57 -11.86
C VAL A 9 -2.85 -31.07 -11.15
N ASP A 10 -2.66 -31.56 -9.94
CA ASP A 10 -1.50 -31.26 -9.10
C ASP A 10 -0.21 -31.85 -9.67
N PRO A 11 0.97 -31.37 -9.23
CA PRO A 11 2.26 -31.89 -9.68
C PRO A 11 2.46 -33.39 -9.40
N ASP A 12 1.81 -33.93 -8.38
CA ASP A 12 1.82 -35.36 -8.03
C ASP A 12 0.89 -36.21 -8.93
N GLY A 13 0.14 -35.57 -9.83
CA GLY A 13 -0.81 -36.20 -10.74
C GLY A 13 -2.22 -36.40 -10.17
N THR A 14 -2.47 -36.01 -8.92
CA THR A 14 -3.80 -35.97 -8.34
C THR A 14 -4.66 -34.97 -9.12
N SER A 15 -5.93 -35.32 -9.38
CA SER A 15 -6.83 -34.44 -10.13
C SER A 15 -8.13 -34.18 -9.36
N VAL A 16 -8.49 -32.91 -9.22
CA VAL A 16 -9.72 -32.45 -8.56
C VAL A 16 -10.63 -31.79 -9.58
N GLU A 17 -11.90 -32.20 -9.62
CA GLU A 17 -12.94 -31.51 -10.40
C GLU A 17 -13.28 -30.19 -9.74
N ILE A 18 -13.06 -29.09 -10.46
CA ILE A 18 -13.29 -27.72 -9.97
C ILE A 18 -14.53 -27.08 -10.58
N LEU A 19 -14.92 -27.51 -11.79
CA LEU A 19 -16.12 -27.04 -12.44
C LEU A 19 -16.71 -28.14 -13.33
N ARG A 20 -18.03 -28.26 -13.30
CA ARG A 20 -18.79 -29.03 -14.28
C ARG A 20 -19.78 -28.13 -14.98
N VAL A 21 -19.60 -27.97 -16.29
CA VAL A 21 -20.54 -27.22 -17.13
C VAL A 21 -21.81 -28.07 -17.26
N PRO A 22 -22.98 -27.58 -16.80
CA PRO A 22 -24.20 -28.37 -16.87
C PRO A 22 -24.54 -28.71 -18.33
N PHE A 23 -25.08 -29.89 -18.57
CA PHE A 23 -25.63 -30.21 -19.88
C PHE A 23 -26.80 -29.27 -20.22
N ALA A 24 -26.81 -28.73 -21.44
CA ALA A 24 -27.95 -28.02 -22.02
C ALA A 24 -28.38 -28.74 -23.30
N SER A 25 -29.69 -28.86 -23.50
CA SER A 25 -30.26 -29.41 -24.73
C SER A 25 -30.29 -28.41 -25.88
N GLU A 26 -30.13 -27.12 -25.58
CA GLU A 26 -30.09 -26.07 -26.60
C GLU A 26 -28.71 -26.02 -27.26
N PRO A 27 -28.65 -25.93 -28.60
CA PRO A 27 -27.38 -25.80 -29.31
C PRO A 27 -26.78 -24.41 -29.08
N GLY A 28 -25.48 -24.34 -28.78
CA GLY A 28 -24.75 -23.08 -28.63
C GLY A 28 -23.49 -23.22 -27.79
N CYS A 29 -22.58 -22.25 -27.92
CA CYS A 29 -21.45 -22.09 -27.00
C CYS A 29 -21.97 -21.60 -25.65
N ARG A 30 -21.38 -22.10 -24.56
CA ARG A 30 -21.71 -21.65 -23.19
C ARG A 30 -20.46 -21.09 -22.57
N GLU A 31 -20.56 -19.85 -22.13
CA GLU A 31 -19.50 -19.20 -21.36
C GLU A 31 -19.49 -19.76 -19.94
N PHE A 32 -18.28 -19.93 -19.41
CA PHE A 32 -18.06 -20.29 -18.02
C PHE A 32 -16.75 -19.66 -17.56
N THR A 33 -16.71 -19.28 -16.29
CA THR A 33 -15.52 -18.73 -15.63
C THR A 33 -15.09 -19.70 -14.54
N VAL A 34 -13.78 -19.87 -14.42
CA VAL A 34 -13.16 -20.64 -13.34
C VAL A 34 -12.30 -19.68 -12.55
N ASP A 35 -12.58 -19.55 -11.26
CA ASP A 35 -11.70 -18.87 -10.33
C ASP A 35 -10.53 -19.80 -9.98
N LEU A 36 -9.32 -19.39 -10.34
CA LEU A 36 -8.09 -20.13 -10.11
C LEU A 36 -7.28 -19.61 -8.91
N THR A 37 -7.74 -18.55 -8.22
CA THR A 37 -6.98 -17.82 -7.20
C THR A 37 -6.41 -18.74 -6.12
N THR A 38 -7.16 -19.75 -5.68
CA THR A 38 -6.73 -20.70 -4.64
C THR A 38 -5.72 -21.74 -5.13
N HIS A 39 -5.43 -21.80 -6.43
CA HIS A 39 -4.62 -22.86 -7.06
C HIS A 39 -3.39 -22.34 -7.82
N ILE A 40 -3.29 -21.03 -8.09
CA ILE A 40 -2.15 -20.44 -8.80
C ILE A 40 -0.84 -20.45 -8.00
N ALA A 41 -0.91 -20.56 -6.66
CA ALA A 41 0.25 -20.54 -5.77
C ALA A 41 1.11 -21.82 -5.82
N THR A 42 0.62 -22.89 -6.46
CA THR A 42 1.32 -24.18 -6.53
C THR A 42 2.02 -24.34 -7.88
N PRO A 43 3.37 -24.33 -7.94
CA PRO A 43 4.11 -24.50 -9.19
C PRO A 43 3.81 -25.85 -9.84
N GLY A 44 3.63 -25.87 -11.16
CA GLY A 44 3.45 -27.10 -11.94
C GLY A 44 2.02 -27.65 -11.98
N VAL A 45 1.04 -26.91 -11.45
CA VAL A 45 -0.39 -27.20 -11.63
C VAL A 45 -0.77 -27.15 -13.12
N ARG A 46 -1.66 -28.06 -13.54
CA ARG A 46 -2.21 -28.09 -14.91
C ARG A 46 -3.73 -28.07 -14.90
N LEU A 47 -4.32 -27.38 -15.86
CA LEU A 47 -5.77 -27.46 -16.14
C LEU A 47 -6.04 -28.61 -17.12
N ARG A 48 -7.03 -29.45 -16.80
CA ARG A 48 -7.48 -30.55 -17.65
C ARG A 48 -8.96 -30.42 -17.97
N PHE A 49 -9.29 -30.39 -19.25
CA PHE A 49 -10.67 -30.42 -19.74
C PHE A 49 -11.05 -31.85 -20.15
N ARG A 50 -12.21 -32.32 -19.70
CA ARG A 50 -12.76 -33.64 -20.06
C ARG A 50 -14.20 -33.50 -20.54
N SER A 51 -14.64 -34.38 -21.45
CA SER A 51 -16.04 -34.34 -21.93
C SER A 51 -17.07 -34.64 -20.84
N GLY A 52 -16.67 -35.38 -19.81
CA GLY A 52 -17.57 -35.85 -18.76
C GLY A 52 -18.71 -36.73 -19.29
N SER A 53 -18.61 -37.20 -20.54
CA SER A 53 -19.58 -38.05 -21.22
C SER A 53 -19.00 -39.45 -21.42
N SER A 54 -19.83 -40.46 -21.24
CA SER A 54 -19.51 -41.86 -21.56
C SER A 54 -19.84 -42.24 -23.02
N VAL A 55 -20.44 -41.32 -23.78
CA VAL A 55 -20.95 -41.57 -25.14
C VAL A 55 -20.48 -40.54 -26.16
N ALA A 56 -19.80 -39.47 -25.73
CA ALA A 56 -19.25 -38.43 -26.59
C ALA A 56 -17.74 -38.32 -26.41
N GLU A 57 -17.03 -38.38 -27.53
CA GLU A 57 -15.56 -38.43 -27.61
C GLU A 57 -14.90 -37.03 -27.60
N ALA A 58 -15.68 -35.94 -27.62
CA ALA A 58 -15.11 -34.59 -27.76
C ALA A 58 -15.91 -33.51 -27.01
N THR A 59 -15.17 -32.57 -26.41
CA THR A 59 -15.64 -31.22 -26.01
C THR A 59 -15.10 -30.24 -27.04
N ARG A 60 -15.96 -29.38 -27.60
CA ARG A 60 -15.52 -28.25 -28.41
C ARG A 60 -15.35 -27.05 -27.49
N ILE A 61 -14.19 -26.43 -27.56
CA ILE A 61 -13.85 -25.20 -26.87
C ILE A 61 -13.57 -24.20 -27.98
N ASP A 62 -14.16 -23.03 -27.87
CA ASP A 62 -13.95 -21.94 -28.84
C ASP A 62 -12.84 -21.04 -28.30
N ASP A 63 -13.21 -20.00 -27.56
CA ASP A 63 -12.27 -19.09 -26.91
C ASP A 63 -11.82 -19.60 -25.54
N VAL A 64 -10.51 -19.49 -25.28
CA VAL A 64 -9.92 -19.65 -23.95
C VAL A 64 -9.19 -18.37 -23.61
N ARG A 65 -9.69 -17.67 -22.60
CA ARG A 65 -9.05 -16.48 -22.03
C ARG A 65 -8.59 -16.83 -20.63
N ILE A 66 -7.31 -16.58 -20.35
CA ILE A 66 -6.74 -16.68 -19.01
C ILE A 66 -6.44 -15.25 -18.60
N GLU A 67 -7.20 -14.76 -17.62
CA GLU A 67 -6.96 -13.47 -16.98
C GLU A 67 -6.12 -13.77 -15.75
N LEU A 68 -4.81 -13.64 -15.93
CA LEU A 68 -3.94 -13.29 -14.83
C LEU A 68 -4.26 -11.81 -14.59
N ASP A 69 -4.38 -11.38 -13.34
CA ASP A 69 -4.51 -9.96 -12.99
C ASP A 69 -5.94 -9.36 -13.07
N PRO A 70 -6.84 -9.73 -12.14
CA PRO A 70 -8.12 -9.03 -12.03
C PRO A 70 -7.87 -7.56 -11.68
N ALA A 71 -8.57 -6.66 -12.38
CA ALA A 71 -8.52 -5.24 -12.07
C ALA A 71 -8.86 -5.01 -10.59
N HIS A 72 -8.02 -4.22 -9.92
CA HIS A 72 -8.17 -3.85 -8.50
C HIS A 72 -8.41 -2.35 -8.36
N ASP A 73 -8.75 -1.92 -7.16
CA ASP A 73 -8.93 -0.51 -6.85
C ASP A 73 -7.62 0.28 -7.05
N ALA A 74 -7.72 1.56 -7.42
CA ALA A 74 -6.55 2.41 -7.63
C ALA A 74 -5.73 2.64 -6.34
N CYS A 75 -6.38 2.51 -5.19
CA CYS A 75 -5.79 2.68 -3.87
C CYS A 75 -5.21 1.38 -3.29
N GLU A 76 -5.22 0.28 -4.04
CA GLU A 76 -4.67 -1.00 -3.64
C GLU A 76 -3.51 -1.39 -4.56
N SER A 77 -2.39 -1.84 -3.98
CA SER A 77 -1.30 -2.43 -4.76
C SER A 77 -1.71 -3.75 -5.38
N GLY A 78 -1.23 -4.03 -6.59
CA GLY A 78 -1.59 -5.23 -7.32
C GLY A 78 -0.91 -5.32 -8.68
N SER A 79 -1.63 -5.96 -9.60
CA SER A 79 -1.20 -6.11 -10.98
C SER A 79 -1.04 -4.78 -11.71
N PRO A 80 -0.39 -4.74 -12.89
CA PRO A 80 -0.33 -3.52 -13.68
C PRO A 80 -1.71 -2.91 -13.97
N GLY A 81 -1.80 -1.58 -13.85
CA GLY A 81 -3.03 -0.80 -14.04
C GLY A 81 -4.00 -0.88 -12.85
N CYS A 82 -5.15 -0.24 -12.98
CA CYS A 82 -6.21 -0.29 -11.98
C CYS A 82 -7.59 -0.29 -12.65
N ALA A 83 -8.65 -0.49 -11.86
CA ALA A 83 -10.02 -0.61 -12.35
C ALA A 83 -10.63 0.71 -12.84
N ASP A 84 -10.08 1.86 -12.43
CA ASP A 84 -10.52 3.18 -12.90
C ASP A 84 -9.71 3.61 -14.13
N PRO A 85 -10.30 3.65 -15.33
CA PRO A 85 -9.58 3.95 -16.56
C PRO A 85 -9.08 5.41 -16.65
N GLY A 86 -9.68 6.33 -15.88
CA GLY A 86 -9.24 7.72 -15.81
C GLY A 86 -7.98 7.85 -14.96
N ILE A 87 -7.98 7.21 -13.79
CA ILE A 87 -6.82 7.17 -12.90
C ILE A 87 -5.68 6.37 -13.54
N GLU A 88 -5.98 5.20 -14.09
CA GLU A 88 -5.01 4.37 -14.82
C GLU A 88 -4.31 5.20 -15.90
N ALA A 89 -5.07 5.82 -16.81
CA ALA A 89 -4.48 6.61 -17.89
C ALA A 89 -3.61 7.77 -17.39
N CYS A 90 -4.02 8.43 -16.31
CA CYS A 90 -3.23 9.50 -15.70
C CYS A 90 -1.92 8.97 -15.10
N VAL A 91 -1.98 7.90 -14.30
CA VAL A 91 -0.79 7.30 -13.66
C VAL A 91 0.16 6.74 -14.73
N CYS A 92 -0.35 6.09 -15.78
CA CYS A 92 0.48 5.62 -16.89
C CYS A 92 1.22 6.76 -17.62
N ASP A 93 0.61 7.95 -17.71
CA ASP A 93 1.24 9.12 -18.32
C ASP A 93 2.42 9.65 -17.47
N PHE A 94 2.41 9.40 -16.15
CA PHE A 94 3.52 9.70 -15.24
C PHE A 94 4.58 8.62 -15.23
N ASP A 95 4.17 7.36 -15.05
CA ASP A 95 5.06 6.22 -14.95
C ASP A 95 4.51 4.97 -15.66
N ASP A 96 5.16 4.63 -16.78
CA ASP A 96 4.87 3.44 -17.58
C ASP A 96 5.04 2.13 -16.79
N TYR A 97 5.85 2.14 -15.71
CA TYR A 97 6.03 1.00 -14.82
C TYR A 97 4.70 0.53 -14.23
N CYS A 98 3.85 1.48 -13.80
CA CYS A 98 2.56 1.20 -13.16
C CYS A 98 1.59 0.42 -14.07
N CYS A 99 1.78 0.52 -15.38
CA CYS A 99 0.88 -0.06 -16.38
C CYS A 99 1.50 -1.24 -17.14
N GLN A 100 2.81 -1.46 -16.98
CA GLN A 100 3.53 -2.55 -17.67
C GLN A 100 4.12 -3.58 -16.73
N THR A 101 4.41 -3.22 -15.48
CA THR A 101 5.18 -4.08 -14.56
C THR A 101 4.40 -4.44 -13.31
N GLU A 102 3.95 -3.45 -12.54
CA GLU A 102 3.22 -3.68 -11.29
C GLU A 102 2.57 -2.37 -10.82
N TRP A 103 1.45 -2.45 -10.09
CA TRP A 103 0.88 -1.32 -9.37
C TRP A 103 1.31 -1.38 -7.91
N ASP A 104 2.42 -0.71 -7.56
CA ASP A 104 2.99 -0.74 -6.21
C ASP A 104 2.58 0.48 -5.35
N SER A 105 3.24 0.68 -4.22
CA SER A 105 2.96 1.83 -3.32
C SER A 105 3.26 3.18 -3.98
N ILE A 106 4.21 3.25 -4.92
CA ILE A 106 4.51 4.48 -5.66
C ILE A 106 3.38 4.77 -6.65
N CYS A 107 2.86 3.73 -7.32
CA CYS A 107 1.70 3.87 -8.21
C CYS A 107 0.46 4.38 -7.47
N VAL A 108 0.20 3.87 -6.26
CA VAL A 108 -0.88 4.39 -5.40
C VAL A 108 -0.59 5.83 -4.98
N THR A 109 0.64 6.18 -4.58
CA THR A 109 0.98 7.57 -4.24
C THR A 109 0.80 8.53 -5.41
N LEU A 110 1.17 8.13 -6.64
CA LEU A 110 0.90 8.90 -7.85
C LEU A 110 -0.60 9.04 -8.11
N ALA A 111 -1.37 7.97 -7.91
CA ALA A 111 -2.82 8.00 -8.03
C ALA A 111 -3.41 9.07 -7.09
N THR A 112 -3.00 9.08 -5.82
CA THR A 112 -3.47 10.01 -4.79
C THR A 112 -3.04 11.46 -5.06
N LEU A 113 -1.75 11.70 -5.33
CA LEU A 113 -1.16 13.04 -5.34
C LEU A 113 -1.20 13.74 -6.70
N ALA A 114 -1.13 12.98 -7.78
CA ALA A 114 -0.98 13.52 -9.14
C ALA A 114 -2.22 13.30 -10.01
N CYS A 115 -3.06 12.32 -9.66
CA CYS A 115 -4.19 11.90 -10.48
C CYS A 115 -5.56 11.99 -9.79
N ASP A 116 -5.63 12.64 -8.63
CA ASP A 116 -6.88 12.91 -7.88
C ASP A 116 -7.69 11.64 -7.51
N ALA A 117 -7.00 10.51 -7.29
CA ALA A 117 -7.64 9.32 -6.71
C ALA A 117 -8.01 9.59 -5.24
N ASP A 118 -9.22 9.21 -4.84
CA ASP A 118 -9.75 9.41 -3.49
C ASP A 118 -9.28 8.29 -2.55
N CYS A 119 -7.97 8.23 -2.30
CA CYS A 119 -7.35 7.25 -1.41
C CYS A 119 -7.28 7.78 0.02
N ASP A 120 -7.57 6.90 0.99
CA ASP A 120 -7.59 7.26 2.42
C ASP A 120 -6.21 7.66 2.96
N SER A 121 -5.12 7.20 2.34
CA SER A 121 -3.75 7.48 2.76
C SER A 121 -2.75 7.51 1.60
N ILE A 122 -1.53 7.98 1.90
CA ILE A 122 -0.37 7.93 1.01
C ILE A 122 0.51 6.76 1.46
N PRO A 123 0.58 5.64 0.72
CA PRO A 123 1.23 4.41 1.23
C PRO A 123 2.74 4.51 1.46
N THR A 124 3.41 5.52 0.89
CA THR A 124 4.82 5.80 1.17
C THR A 124 5.04 6.52 2.50
N CYS A 125 4.00 7.09 3.11
CA CYS A 125 4.06 7.75 4.41
C CYS A 125 3.81 6.78 5.56
N GLY A 126 4.45 7.05 6.71
CA GLY A 126 4.44 6.13 7.85
C GLY A 126 5.42 4.96 7.67
N SER A 127 6.32 5.08 6.70
CA SER A 127 7.32 4.07 6.35
C SER A 127 8.61 4.77 5.92
N GLY A 128 9.77 4.16 6.16
CA GLY A 128 11.07 4.75 5.84
C GLY A 128 11.92 5.04 7.07
N GLY A 129 12.72 6.10 7.00
CA GLY A 129 13.52 6.61 8.11
C GLY A 129 12.90 7.86 8.76
N PRO A 130 13.62 8.47 9.72
CA PRO A 130 13.19 9.70 10.38
C PRO A 130 12.95 10.83 9.40
N CYS A 131 11.87 11.60 9.57
CA CYS A 131 11.54 12.74 8.71
C CYS A 131 12.61 13.84 8.69
N GLU A 132 13.44 13.90 9.73
CA GLU A 132 14.52 14.87 9.90
C GLU A 132 15.83 14.43 9.22
N ALA A 133 15.87 13.25 8.60
CA ALA A 133 17.07 12.69 8.00
C ALA A 133 16.83 12.25 6.55
N GLY A 134 17.63 12.80 5.63
CA GLY A 134 17.56 12.45 4.22
C GLY A 134 17.96 10.99 3.94
N HIS A 135 17.28 10.35 2.99
CA HIS A 135 17.52 8.98 2.56
C HIS A 135 17.06 8.70 1.11
N ASP A 136 17.52 7.57 0.57
CA ASP A 136 17.32 7.22 -0.85
C ASP A 136 15.89 6.78 -1.20
N GLY A 137 15.05 6.42 -0.22
CA GLY A 137 13.64 6.03 -0.43
C GLY A 137 12.65 7.21 -0.29
N PRO A 138 11.41 7.08 -0.79
CA PRO A 138 10.36 8.08 -0.60
C PRO A 138 9.72 8.00 0.79
N GLY A 139 9.09 9.10 1.20
CA GLY A 139 8.36 9.22 2.47
C GLY A 139 9.25 9.19 3.71
N CYS A 140 8.63 9.26 4.88
CA CYS A 140 9.30 9.10 6.17
C CYS A 140 8.37 8.38 7.18
N ASP A 141 8.91 8.06 8.35
CA ASP A 141 8.27 7.23 9.38
C ASP A 141 7.10 7.89 10.12
N ASP A 142 7.01 9.23 10.13
CA ASP A 142 5.81 9.94 10.59
C ASP A 142 4.83 10.15 9.43
N GLU A 143 3.68 9.47 9.51
CA GLU A 143 2.62 9.51 8.48
C GLU A 143 2.02 10.91 8.30
N ALA A 144 1.74 11.62 9.39
CA ALA A 144 1.10 12.92 9.35
C ALA A 144 2.05 14.00 8.82
N CYS A 145 3.31 13.93 9.26
CA CYS A 145 4.37 14.79 8.77
C CYS A 145 4.62 14.56 7.28
N CYS A 146 4.87 13.30 6.92
CA CYS A 146 5.10 12.89 5.54
C CYS A 146 3.97 13.37 4.64
N THR A 147 2.71 13.14 5.03
CA THR A 147 1.54 13.56 4.24
C THR A 147 1.54 15.07 3.97
N THR A 148 1.88 15.87 4.97
CA THR A 148 1.98 17.33 4.81
C THR A 148 3.08 17.72 3.81
N VAL A 149 4.23 17.07 3.89
CA VAL A 149 5.35 17.31 2.95
C VAL A 149 4.99 16.84 1.54
N CYS A 150 4.33 15.70 1.37
CA CYS A 150 3.91 15.17 0.07
C CYS A 150 2.94 16.09 -0.68
N LEU A 151 2.01 16.71 0.04
CA LEU A 151 1.01 17.63 -0.54
C LEU A 151 1.65 18.92 -1.03
N GLU A 152 2.78 19.32 -0.43
CA GLU A 152 3.57 20.47 -0.84
C GLU A 152 4.52 20.13 -2.00
N ASP A 153 5.17 18.97 -1.93
CA ASP A 153 6.08 18.48 -2.98
C ASP A 153 5.97 16.94 -3.14
N PRO A 154 5.23 16.47 -4.17
CA PRO A 154 5.07 15.04 -4.43
C PRO A 154 6.39 14.30 -4.65
N PHE A 155 7.47 14.98 -5.04
CA PHE A 155 8.79 14.37 -5.23
C PHE A 155 9.25 13.61 -3.99
N CYS A 156 8.98 14.14 -2.79
CA CYS A 156 9.35 13.54 -1.52
C CYS A 156 8.71 12.16 -1.29
N CYS A 157 7.63 11.86 -2.00
CA CYS A 157 6.80 10.68 -1.77
C CYS A 157 6.74 9.75 -2.99
N VAL A 158 7.33 10.14 -4.13
CA VAL A 158 7.43 9.30 -5.33
C VAL A 158 8.87 9.00 -5.75
N SER A 159 9.84 9.78 -5.29
CA SER A 159 11.25 9.61 -5.68
C SER A 159 12.15 9.34 -4.49
N SER A 160 12.34 10.32 -3.62
CA SER A 160 13.29 10.23 -2.51
C SER A 160 13.04 11.30 -1.45
N TRP A 161 13.37 10.98 -0.21
CA TRP A 161 13.36 11.91 0.91
C TRP A 161 14.72 12.59 1.06
N ASP A 162 14.96 13.71 0.36
CA ASP A 162 16.26 14.38 0.37
C ASP A 162 16.33 15.56 1.38
N ASP A 163 17.44 16.33 1.36
CA ASP A 163 17.63 17.50 2.23
C ASP A 163 16.52 18.56 2.07
N PHE A 164 15.86 18.63 0.91
CA PHE A 164 14.73 19.53 0.70
C PHE A 164 13.48 18.99 1.37
N CYS A 165 13.22 17.68 1.29
CA CYS A 165 12.14 17.02 2.01
C CYS A 165 12.32 17.17 3.53
N VAL A 166 13.54 17.00 4.03
CA VAL A 166 13.89 17.26 5.44
C VAL A 166 13.60 18.71 5.84
N ALA A 167 14.05 19.68 5.04
CA ALA A 167 13.81 21.10 5.35
C ALA A 167 12.30 21.44 5.38
N ARG A 168 11.50 20.82 4.50
CA ARG A 168 10.04 20.93 4.53
C ARG A 168 9.44 20.27 5.76
N ALA A 169 9.91 19.08 6.12
CA ALA A 169 9.49 18.36 7.31
C ALA A 169 9.80 19.15 8.59
N THR A 170 10.97 19.77 8.70
CA THR A 170 11.30 20.64 9.83
C THR A 170 10.32 21.81 9.96
N LEU A 171 9.86 22.39 8.86
CA LEU A 171 8.88 23.48 8.89
C LEU A 171 7.45 23.01 9.14
N ALA A 172 7.08 21.85 8.62
CA ALA A 172 5.73 21.31 8.70
C ALA A 172 5.47 20.54 10.00
N CYS A 173 6.52 19.93 10.56
CA CYS A 173 6.44 18.89 11.58
C CYS A 173 7.54 18.98 12.63
N GLY A 174 8.48 19.93 12.53
CA GLY A 174 9.62 20.09 13.46
C GLY A 174 9.26 20.42 14.91
N ASN A 175 8.00 20.21 15.31
CA ASN A 175 7.53 20.28 16.69
C ASN A 175 7.77 18.96 17.47
N GLU A 176 8.35 17.92 16.86
CA GLU A 176 8.62 16.63 17.54
C GLU A 176 10.10 16.48 17.95
N VAL A 177 10.79 17.57 18.32
CA VAL A 177 12.02 17.42 19.10
C VAL A 177 11.61 17.20 20.56
N PRO A 178 11.92 16.05 21.20
CA PRO A 178 11.54 15.82 22.58
C PRO A 178 12.10 16.93 23.49
N GLY A 179 11.20 17.76 24.01
CA GLY A 179 11.52 18.95 24.79
C GLY A 179 11.49 20.28 24.05
N ASP A 180 11.07 20.36 22.79
CA ASP A 180 10.70 21.63 22.12
C ASP A 180 9.22 21.89 22.39
N LEU A 181 8.97 22.59 23.50
CA LEU A 181 7.62 22.81 24.02
C LEU A 181 6.98 24.08 23.44
N ASP A 182 7.76 24.99 22.85
CA ASP A 182 7.23 26.19 22.20
C ASP A 182 7.16 26.10 20.66
N GLY A 183 7.71 25.03 20.08
CA GLY A 183 7.61 24.68 18.67
C GLY A 183 8.48 25.56 17.78
N ASP A 184 9.59 26.10 18.30
CA ASP A 184 10.50 26.97 17.54
C ASP A 184 11.63 26.19 16.83
N GLY A 185 11.68 24.87 17.02
CA GLY A 185 12.65 23.95 16.44
C GLY A 185 13.95 23.83 17.23
N VAL A 186 14.06 24.42 18.43
CA VAL A 186 15.26 24.42 19.27
C VAL A 186 14.90 24.14 20.73
N VAL A 187 15.50 23.12 21.35
CA VAL A 187 15.32 22.87 22.78
C VAL A 187 16.21 23.81 23.60
N GLY A 188 15.59 24.82 24.20
CA GLY A 188 16.27 25.90 24.88
C GLY A 188 15.60 26.40 26.16
N GLY A 189 15.94 27.65 26.50
CA GLY A 189 15.49 28.27 27.74
C GLY A 189 13.98 28.57 27.77
N ALA A 190 13.36 28.71 26.61
CA ALA A 190 11.92 28.94 26.50
C ALA A 190 11.15 27.66 26.83
N ASP A 191 11.58 26.52 26.29
CA ASP A 191 11.02 25.20 26.58
C ASP A 191 11.23 24.78 28.01
N LEU A 192 12.43 25.01 28.56
CA LEU A 192 12.67 24.80 29.98
C LEU A 192 11.72 25.62 30.84
N GLY A 193 11.39 26.84 30.41
CA GLY A 193 10.39 27.68 31.06
C GLY A 193 9.00 27.03 31.06
N LEU A 194 8.60 26.43 29.95
CA LEU A 194 7.33 25.72 29.79
C LEU A 194 7.29 24.42 30.60
N LEU A 195 8.35 23.60 30.58
CA LEU A 195 8.43 22.36 31.36
C LEU A 195 8.38 22.65 32.86
N LEU A 196 9.08 23.69 33.32
CA LEU A 196 9.02 24.12 34.73
C LEU A 196 7.66 24.72 35.10
N ALA A 197 6.94 25.33 34.16
CA ALA A 197 5.58 25.80 34.38
C ALA A 197 4.58 24.63 34.55
N ALA A 198 4.83 23.51 33.88
CA ALA A 198 4.05 22.28 33.96
C ALA A 198 4.47 21.33 35.11
N TRP A 199 5.45 21.70 35.94
CA TRP A 199 6.05 20.81 36.93
C TRP A 199 5.03 20.21 37.92
N GLY A 200 5.05 18.89 38.06
CA GLY A 200 4.16 18.11 38.91
C GLY A 200 2.72 18.00 38.38
N SER A 201 2.46 18.43 37.15
CA SER A 201 1.20 18.21 36.44
C SER A 201 1.24 16.90 35.63
N ALA A 202 0.11 16.54 35.03
CA ALA A 202 0.01 15.45 34.06
C ALA A 202 -0.16 16.02 32.63
N ASP A 203 0.47 17.16 32.36
CA ASP A 203 0.48 17.76 31.03
C ASP A 203 1.23 16.83 30.07
N THR A 204 0.53 16.32 29.07
CA THR A 204 1.06 15.32 28.13
C THR A 204 2.14 15.88 27.24
N ASP A 205 2.15 17.19 27.02
CA ASP A 205 3.11 17.83 26.12
C ASP A 205 4.46 18.01 26.82
N ALA A 206 4.46 18.13 28.16
CA ALA A 206 5.66 18.24 28.98
C ALA A 206 6.09 16.94 29.70
N ASP A 207 5.24 15.90 29.69
CA ASP A 207 5.50 14.54 30.22
C ASP A 207 6.22 13.70 29.16
N LEU A 208 7.49 14.01 28.94
CA LEU A 208 8.34 13.47 27.89
C LEU A 208 8.64 11.98 28.06
N ASP A 209 8.57 11.42 29.28
CA ASP A 209 8.73 9.98 29.52
C ASP A 209 7.40 9.20 29.60
N GLY A 210 6.27 9.92 29.58
CA GLY A 210 4.92 9.37 29.58
C GLY A 210 4.53 8.67 30.88
N ASN A 211 5.18 8.98 32.00
CA ASN A 211 4.90 8.35 33.30
C ASN A 211 3.64 8.92 33.99
N GLY A 212 3.04 9.96 33.42
CA GLY A 212 1.86 10.64 33.92
C GLY A 212 2.17 11.80 34.87
N THR A 213 3.42 12.24 35.00
CA THR A 213 3.82 13.37 35.84
C THR A 213 5.10 14.05 35.33
N VAL A 214 5.01 15.35 35.06
CA VAL A 214 6.17 16.18 34.68
C VAL A 214 7.11 16.35 35.87
N ASP A 215 8.27 15.71 35.85
CA ASP A 215 9.26 15.78 36.90
C ASP A 215 10.73 15.80 36.41
N GLY A 216 11.66 15.42 37.31
CA GLY A 216 13.09 15.42 37.01
C GLY A 216 13.49 14.44 35.91
N SER A 217 12.65 13.47 35.60
CA SER A 217 12.85 12.48 34.54
C SER A 217 12.66 13.14 33.16
N ASP A 218 11.59 13.93 33.00
CA ASP A 218 11.31 14.72 31.79
C ASP A 218 12.36 15.81 31.57
N LEU A 219 12.75 16.50 32.64
CA LEU A 219 13.86 17.46 32.56
C LEU A 219 15.16 16.78 32.09
N GLY A 220 15.40 15.54 32.53
CA GLY A 220 16.54 14.74 32.09
C GLY A 220 16.51 14.46 30.58
N LEU A 221 15.33 14.17 30.03
CA LEU A 221 15.11 13.97 28.59
C LEU A 221 15.27 15.28 27.81
N MET A 222 14.65 16.37 28.24
CA MET A 222 14.79 17.69 27.62
C MET A 222 16.26 18.13 27.56
N LEU A 223 17.02 17.98 28.65
CA LEU A 223 18.44 18.35 28.68
C LEU A 223 19.31 17.46 27.80
N ALA A 224 18.86 16.23 27.47
CA ALA A 224 19.56 15.37 26.53
C ALA A 224 19.43 15.87 25.07
N SER A 225 18.36 16.61 24.78
CA SER A 225 18.08 17.24 23.48
C SER A 225 18.53 18.70 23.40
N TRP A 226 19.21 19.24 24.43
CA TRP A 226 19.55 20.67 24.52
C TRP A 226 20.54 21.12 23.42
N GLY A 227 20.18 22.12 22.64
CA GLY A 227 21.07 22.71 21.64
C GLY A 227 20.37 23.40 20.48
#